data_AF-A0A1I8A763-F1
#
_entry.id   AF-A0A1I8A763-F1
#
_cell.length_a   1.000
_cell.length_b   1.000
_cell.length_c   1.000
_cell.angle_alpha   90.00
_cell.angle_beta   90.00
_cell.angle_gamma   90.00
#
_symmetry.space_group_name_H-M   'P 1'
#
loop_
_entity.id
_entity.type
_entity.pdbx_description
1 polymer ?
#
loop_
_entity_poly.entity_id
_entity_poly.type
_entity_poly.pdbx_seq_one_letter_code
_entity_poly.pdbx_strand_id
1 'polypeptide(L)'
;MAETYRRSQWTWLTTIILRFFNSEYSDLVDKETMYFQFISRFERRIKPFHFARICVHVARYITRGRRCTLKGVAAGWTFLKERMELCKHSKEASLMLEVAWLEMCADGDHGFSPELLQVIFDHIKALRRLVDALPRSNMKITVSTILHRVSASIACTSERYDIAYRHISSYCESLPRFLSSASEDHRKRVNQCWAKKLAISALFAEDITDFEPVLVHPVMDPSISTFLILSVLIIFTKCDVVNFYKFKKRCASILPLVLETSSISPHFTPDFFKRNMHFLDAKFCSMAGEKIAANCKMLPAQVDIHVKKFMKNAETYVDQMQGDIIIDWEGILSLESAIAREAKEKLVERDTGLH
;
A
#
# COMPACT_ATOMS: atom_id res chain seq x y z
N MET A 1 21.13 -1.76 -26.46
CA MET A 1 20.00 -2.50 -27.06
C MET A 1 20.23 -2.83 -28.53
N ALA A 2 20.58 -1.86 -29.39
CA ALA A 2 20.77 -2.10 -30.84
C ALA A 2 21.84 -3.16 -31.17
N GLU A 3 22.98 -3.16 -30.46
CA GLU A 3 24.04 -4.15 -30.66
C GLU A 3 23.57 -5.58 -30.29
N THR A 4 22.90 -5.71 -29.14
CA THR A 4 22.31 -6.97 -28.67
C THR A 4 21.28 -7.52 -29.65
N TYR A 5 20.45 -6.64 -30.21
CA TYR A 5 19.44 -6.98 -31.21
C TYR A 5 20.08 -7.49 -32.50
N ARG A 6 21.11 -6.79 -33.02
CA ARG A 6 21.87 -7.21 -34.20
C ARG A 6 22.52 -8.58 -34.02
N ARG A 7 23.02 -8.87 -32.81
CA ARG A 7 23.62 -10.17 -32.46
C ARG A 7 22.59 -11.26 -32.10
N SER A 8 21.28 -10.99 -32.24
CA SER A 8 20.21 -11.93 -31.87
C SER A 8 20.30 -12.48 -30.44
N GLN A 9 20.86 -11.70 -29.51
CA GLN A 9 21.05 -12.09 -28.11
C GLN A 9 19.77 -11.83 -27.29
N TRP A 10 18.68 -12.54 -27.62
CA TRP A 10 17.33 -12.27 -27.12
C TRP A 10 17.20 -12.28 -25.60
N THR A 11 17.87 -13.22 -24.92
CA THR A 11 17.87 -13.29 -23.45
C THR A 11 18.50 -12.06 -22.83
N TRP A 12 19.65 -11.62 -23.35
CA TRP A 12 20.34 -10.43 -22.84
C TRP A 12 19.53 -9.15 -23.14
N LEU A 13 18.94 -9.07 -24.33
CA LEU A 13 18.06 -7.95 -24.70
C LEU A 13 16.86 -7.84 -23.75
N THR A 14 16.23 -8.98 -23.44
CA THR A 14 15.10 -9.04 -22.50
C THR A 14 15.52 -8.55 -21.10
N THR A 15 16.68 -8.98 -20.61
CA THR A 15 17.22 -8.52 -19.32
C THR A 15 17.48 -7.02 -19.31
N ILE A 16 18.04 -6.46 -20.40
CA ILE A 16 18.27 -5.02 -20.51
C ILE A 16 16.95 -4.25 -20.49
N ILE A 17 15.94 -4.70 -21.24
CA ILE A 17 14.62 -4.04 -21.27
C ILE A 17 13.97 -4.07 -19.89
N LEU A 18 13.95 -5.22 -19.22
CA LEU A 18 13.39 -5.32 -17.87
C LEU A 18 14.17 -4.48 -16.86
N ARG A 19 15.50 -4.41 -16.94
CA ARG A 19 16.31 -3.53 -16.09
C ARG A 19 15.99 -2.06 -16.35
N PHE A 20 15.87 -1.66 -17.61
CA PHE A 20 15.51 -0.31 -18.01
C PHE A 20 14.12 0.06 -17.50
N PHE A 21 13.12 -0.82 -17.64
CA PHE A 21 11.78 -0.56 -17.12
C PHE A 21 11.67 -0.43 -15.60
N ASN A 22 12.66 -0.95 -14.87
CA ASN A 22 12.76 -0.84 -13.41
C ASN A 22 13.77 0.24 -12.95
N SER A 23 14.37 1.00 -13.87
CA SER A 23 15.28 2.11 -13.52
C SER A 23 14.53 3.43 -13.36
N GLU A 24 15.20 4.42 -12.77
CA GLU A 24 14.68 5.80 -12.65
C GLU A 24 14.44 6.47 -14.02
N TYR A 25 15.15 6.04 -15.07
CA TYR A 25 15.02 6.56 -16.44
C TYR A 25 13.81 5.98 -17.18
N SER A 26 13.14 4.97 -16.62
CA SER A 26 11.98 4.30 -17.21
C SER A 26 10.89 5.29 -17.61
N ASP A 27 10.68 6.35 -16.80
CA ASP A 27 9.62 7.33 -17.00
C ASP A 27 9.96 8.43 -18.01
N LEU A 28 11.20 8.45 -18.52
CA LEU A 28 11.63 9.36 -19.59
C LEU A 28 11.30 8.84 -20.99
N VAL A 29 10.81 7.61 -21.10
CA VAL A 29 10.52 6.96 -22.39
C VAL A 29 9.05 6.64 -22.52
N ASP A 30 8.51 6.92 -23.70
CA ASP A 30 7.21 6.43 -24.13
C ASP A 30 7.28 4.90 -24.31
N LYS A 31 6.80 4.18 -23.28
CA LYS A 31 6.82 2.72 -23.23
C LYS A 31 5.84 2.11 -24.24
N GLU A 32 4.78 2.82 -24.60
CA GLU A 32 3.81 2.39 -25.61
C GLU A 32 4.48 2.43 -27.00
N THR A 33 5.10 3.54 -27.36
CA THR A 33 5.86 3.68 -28.60
C THR A 33 7.03 2.69 -28.67
N MET A 34 7.82 2.58 -27.59
CA MET A 34 8.92 1.61 -27.53
C MET A 34 8.44 0.17 -27.74
N TYR A 35 7.27 -0.18 -27.20
CA TYR A 35 6.70 -1.50 -27.41
C TYR A 35 6.33 -1.71 -28.88
N PHE A 36 5.50 -0.83 -29.45
CA PHE A 36 4.96 -1.02 -30.79
C PHE A 36 6.03 -0.91 -31.89
N GLN A 37 7.04 -0.07 -31.72
CA GLN A 37 8.06 0.15 -32.74
C GLN A 37 9.24 -0.82 -32.62
N PHE A 38 9.57 -1.31 -31.43
CA PHE A 38 10.76 -2.13 -31.20
C PHE A 38 10.45 -3.52 -30.63
N ILE A 39 9.80 -3.61 -29.46
CA ILE A 39 9.60 -4.89 -28.75
C ILE A 39 8.70 -5.85 -29.55
N SER A 40 7.67 -5.31 -30.21
CA SER A 40 6.71 -6.06 -31.02
C SER A 40 7.36 -6.93 -32.10
N ARG A 41 8.55 -6.53 -32.58
CA ARG A 41 9.28 -7.22 -33.66
C ARG A 41 9.87 -8.56 -33.23
N PHE A 42 10.00 -8.82 -31.93
CA PHE A 42 10.65 -10.03 -31.42
C PHE A 42 9.93 -10.68 -30.24
N GLU A 43 8.64 -10.41 -30.03
CA GLU A 43 7.82 -10.96 -28.93
C GLU A 43 7.95 -12.49 -28.81
N ARG A 44 7.88 -13.20 -29.94
CA ARG A 44 7.99 -14.67 -30.01
C ARG A 44 9.37 -15.21 -29.60
N ARG A 45 10.38 -14.37 -29.48
CA ARG A 45 11.74 -14.72 -29.03
C ARG A 45 11.93 -14.51 -27.52
N ILE A 46 10.98 -13.86 -26.86
CA ILE A 46 11.03 -13.58 -25.42
C ILE A 46 10.37 -14.73 -24.67
N LYS A 47 10.97 -15.17 -23.57
CA LYS A 47 10.34 -16.18 -22.69
C LYS A 47 8.98 -15.65 -22.18
N PRO A 48 7.89 -16.44 -22.21
CA PRO A 48 6.54 -15.95 -21.91
C PRO A 48 6.41 -15.16 -20.61
N PHE A 49 7.02 -15.63 -19.52
CA PHE A 49 6.95 -14.93 -18.23
C PHE A 49 7.63 -13.55 -18.26
N HIS A 50 8.78 -13.42 -18.94
CA HIS A 50 9.44 -12.14 -19.09
C HIS A 50 8.69 -11.20 -20.03
N PHE A 51 8.08 -11.75 -21.08
CA PHE A 51 7.21 -11.00 -21.97
C PHE A 51 6.01 -10.44 -21.21
N ALA A 52 5.34 -11.26 -20.39
CA ALA A 52 4.24 -10.80 -19.54
C ALA A 52 4.67 -9.62 -18.65
N ARG A 53 5.84 -9.69 -17.99
CA ARG A 53 6.37 -8.58 -17.18
C ARG A 53 6.59 -7.30 -17.98
N ILE A 54 7.11 -7.40 -19.21
CA ILE A 54 7.25 -6.25 -20.12
C ILE A 54 5.87 -5.66 -20.43
N CYS A 55 4.89 -6.49 -20.80
CA CYS A 55 3.52 -6.06 -21.07
C CYS A 55 2.88 -5.36 -19.88
N VAL A 56 3.12 -5.81 -18.65
CA VAL A 56 2.62 -5.12 -17.43
C VAL A 56 3.12 -3.68 -17.36
N HIS A 57 4.42 -3.42 -17.58
CA HIS A 57 4.96 -2.06 -17.56
C HIS A 57 4.32 -1.16 -18.62
N VAL A 58 4.07 -1.69 -19.81
CA VAL A 58 3.45 -0.95 -20.92
C VAL A 58 1.97 -0.68 -20.62
N ALA A 59 1.23 -1.66 -20.14
CA ALA A 59 -0.18 -1.51 -19.77
C ALA A 59 -0.37 -0.44 -18.68
N ARG A 60 0.50 -0.41 -17.66
CA ARG A 60 0.47 0.63 -16.63
C ARG A 60 0.71 2.02 -17.21
N TYR A 61 1.66 2.13 -18.14
CA TYR A 61 1.94 3.39 -18.81
C TYR A 61 0.73 3.88 -19.61
N ILE A 62 0.09 2.99 -20.37
CA ILE A 62 -1.15 3.23 -21.12
C ILE A 62 -2.27 3.72 -20.18
N THR A 63 -2.46 3.08 -19.04
CA THR A 63 -3.48 3.45 -18.05
C THR A 63 -3.19 4.81 -17.41
N ARG A 64 -1.94 5.06 -16.99
CA ARG A 64 -1.53 6.32 -16.36
C ARG A 64 -1.53 7.51 -17.31
N GLY A 65 -1.10 7.32 -18.55
CA GLY A 65 -1.15 8.34 -19.60
C GLY A 65 -2.58 8.83 -19.88
N ARG A 66 -3.59 8.00 -19.56
CA ARG A 66 -5.02 8.33 -19.63
C ARG A 66 -5.60 8.75 -18.27
N ARG A 67 -4.75 9.33 -17.42
CA ARG A 67 -5.06 9.87 -16.08
C ARG A 67 -5.74 8.87 -15.15
N CYS A 68 -5.43 7.58 -15.30
CA CYS A 68 -6.00 6.53 -14.45
C CYS A 68 -7.54 6.45 -14.45
N THR A 69 -8.19 6.99 -15.49
CA THR A 69 -9.66 6.92 -15.63
C THR A 69 -10.12 5.48 -15.90
N LEU A 70 -11.40 5.18 -15.74
CA LEU A 70 -11.99 3.89 -16.15
C LEU A 70 -11.67 3.55 -17.63
N LYS A 71 -11.64 4.56 -18.50
CA LYS A 71 -11.21 4.40 -19.91
C LYS A 71 -9.74 4.04 -20.02
N GLY A 72 -8.88 4.62 -19.18
CA GLY A 72 -7.47 4.27 -19.08
C GLY A 72 -7.25 2.84 -18.58
N VAL A 73 -7.99 2.40 -17.56
CA VAL A 73 -7.98 1.02 -17.06
C VAL A 73 -8.42 0.06 -18.16
N ALA A 74 -9.51 0.38 -18.87
CA ALA A 74 -10.00 -0.42 -19.99
C ALA A 74 -8.97 -0.52 -21.13
N ALA A 75 -8.29 0.57 -21.48
CA ALA A 75 -7.26 0.57 -22.52
C ALA A 75 -6.05 -0.30 -22.13
N GLY A 76 -5.55 -0.17 -20.90
CA GLY A 76 -4.48 -1.02 -20.38
C GLY A 76 -4.88 -2.50 -20.37
N TRP A 77 -6.13 -2.79 -20.01
CA TRP A 77 -6.65 -4.15 -20.01
C TRP A 77 -6.79 -4.73 -21.42
N THR A 78 -7.31 -3.96 -22.38
CA THR A 78 -7.39 -4.38 -23.79
C THR A 78 -6.01 -4.76 -24.32
N PHE A 79 -4.99 -3.94 -24.04
CA PHE A 79 -3.61 -4.26 -24.40
C PHE A 79 -3.15 -5.60 -23.79
N LEU A 80 -3.41 -5.85 -22.50
CA LEU A 80 -3.03 -7.11 -21.84
C LEU A 80 -3.76 -8.32 -22.45
N LYS A 81 -5.07 -8.21 -22.68
CA LYS A 81 -5.91 -9.28 -23.27
C LYS A 81 -5.39 -9.74 -24.61
N GLU A 82 -5.04 -8.81 -25.50
CA GLU A 82 -4.49 -9.15 -26.82
C GLU A 82 -3.18 -9.95 -26.72
N ARG A 83 -2.43 -9.81 -25.62
CA ARG A 83 -1.15 -10.51 -25.39
C ARG A 83 -1.29 -11.79 -24.55
N MET A 84 -2.48 -12.08 -24.02
CA MET A 84 -2.73 -13.33 -23.29
C MET A 84 -2.53 -14.56 -24.19
N GLU A 85 -2.90 -14.48 -25.46
CA GLU A 85 -2.71 -15.57 -26.43
C GLU A 85 -1.24 -15.95 -26.63
N LEU A 86 -0.33 -14.98 -26.55
CA LEU A 86 1.12 -15.21 -26.65
C LEU A 86 1.70 -15.85 -25.38
N CYS A 87 1.00 -15.72 -24.25
CA CYS A 87 1.41 -16.24 -22.95
C CYS A 87 0.72 -17.55 -22.57
N LYS A 88 -0.30 -18.01 -23.31
CA LYS A 88 -1.20 -19.13 -22.92
C LYS A 88 -0.52 -20.45 -22.57
N HIS A 89 0.69 -20.68 -23.08
CA HIS A 89 1.46 -21.90 -22.80
C HIS A 89 2.23 -21.84 -21.47
N SER A 90 2.26 -20.71 -20.78
CA SER A 90 2.84 -20.56 -19.44
C SER A 90 1.79 -20.07 -18.46
N LYS A 91 1.40 -20.94 -17.53
CA LYS A 91 0.41 -20.62 -16.48
C LYS A 91 0.85 -19.40 -15.66
N GLU A 92 2.14 -19.30 -15.33
CA GLU A 92 2.69 -18.16 -14.60
C GLU A 92 2.62 -16.86 -15.39
N ALA A 93 2.86 -16.90 -16.70
CA ALA A 93 2.77 -15.73 -17.57
C ALA A 93 1.32 -15.25 -17.70
N SER A 94 0.37 -16.17 -17.92
CA SER A 94 -1.05 -15.85 -17.95
C SER A 94 -1.53 -15.25 -16.63
N LEU A 95 -1.17 -15.87 -15.49
CA LEU A 95 -1.52 -15.33 -14.17
C LEU A 95 -0.88 -13.96 -13.91
N MET A 96 0.36 -13.73 -14.38
CA MET A 96 0.99 -12.41 -14.28
C MET A 96 0.19 -11.33 -15.03
N LEU A 97 -0.35 -11.64 -16.21
CA LEU A 97 -1.18 -10.71 -16.99
C LEU A 97 -2.54 -10.46 -16.31
N GLU A 98 -3.14 -11.48 -15.71
CA GLU A 98 -4.39 -11.34 -14.94
C GLU A 98 -4.17 -10.50 -13.67
N VAL A 99 -3.08 -10.74 -12.93
CA VAL A 99 -2.69 -9.90 -11.79
C VAL A 99 -2.40 -8.46 -12.23
N ALA A 100 -1.90 -8.25 -13.44
CA ALA A 100 -1.66 -6.91 -13.97
C ALA A 100 -2.97 -6.13 -14.22
N TRP A 101 -4.09 -6.79 -14.49
CA TRP A 101 -5.39 -6.11 -14.53
C TRP A 101 -5.71 -5.46 -13.17
N LEU A 102 -5.46 -6.17 -12.07
CA LEU A 102 -5.60 -5.62 -10.72
C LEU A 102 -4.64 -4.46 -10.47
N GLU A 103 -3.45 -4.45 -11.07
CA GLU A 103 -2.56 -3.28 -11.03
C GLU A 103 -3.20 -2.06 -11.70
N MET A 104 -3.88 -2.24 -12.83
CA MET A 104 -4.59 -1.14 -13.49
C MET A 104 -5.76 -0.65 -12.63
N CYS A 105 -6.52 -1.57 -12.01
CA CYS A 105 -7.59 -1.21 -11.08
C CYS A 105 -7.04 -0.44 -9.87
N ALA A 106 -5.91 -0.87 -9.29
CA ALA A 106 -5.28 -0.20 -8.17
C ALA A 106 -4.74 1.20 -8.52
N ASP A 107 -4.24 1.37 -9.75
CA ASP A 107 -3.80 2.66 -10.28
C ASP A 107 -5.01 3.57 -10.64
N GLY A 108 -6.22 3.00 -10.81
CA GLY A 108 -7.43 3.67 -11.28
C GLY A 108 -8.08 4.65 -10.27
N ASP A 109 -8.92 5.55 -10.80
CA ASP A 109 -9.65 6.56 -10.02
C ASP A 109 -10.54 5.89 -8.95
N HIS A 110 -10.50 6.41 -7.72
CA HIS A 110 -10.90 5.70 -6.48
C HIS A 110 -12.42 5.49 -6.30
N GLY A 111 -13.23 5.76 -7.33
CA GLY A 111 -14.69 5.72 -7.31
C GLY A 111 -15.30 4.37 -7.71
N PHE A 112 -14.67 3.23 -7.39
CA PHE A 112 -15.28 1.93 -7.69
C PHE A 112 -16.57 1.75 -6.89
N SER A 113 -17.66 1.36 -7.57
CA SER A 113 -18.91 1.05 -6.90
C SER A 113 -18.75 -0.17 -5.98
N PRO A 114 -19.58 -0.32 -4.92
CA PRO A 114 -19.55 -1.48 -4.06
C PRO A 114 -19.64 -2.82 -4.81
N GLU A 115 -20.44 -2.88 -5.88
CA GLU A 115 -20.62 -4.07 -6.72
C GLU A 115 -19.34 -4.40 -7.49
N LEU A 116 -18.68 -3.38 -8.07
CA LEU A 116 -17.43 -3.57 -8.79
C LEU A 116 -16.29 -3.98 -7.83
N LEU A 117 -16.24 -3.40 -6.63
CA LEU A 117 -15.31 -3.83 -5.59
C LEU A 117 -15.53 -5.30 -5.23
N GLN A 118 -16.77 -5.74 -5.10
CA GLN A 118 -17.09 -7.14 -4.82
C GLN A 118 -16.57 -8.07 -5.93
N VAL A 119 -16.79 -7.71 -7.20
CA VAL A 119 -16.25 -8.45 -8.35
C VAL A 119 -14.72 -8.52 -8.30
N ILE A 120 -14.05 -7.41 -8.00
CA ILE A 120 -12.59 -7.34 -7.89
C ILE A 120 -12.08 -8.27 -6.77
N PHE A 121 -12.70 -8.24 -5.58
CA PHE A 121 -12.27 -9.09 -4.46
C PHE A 121 -12.53 -10.57 -4.70
N ASP A 122 -13.61 -10.94 -5.39
CA ASP A 122 -13.84 -12.33 -5.77
C ASP A 122 -12.85 -12.81 -6.83
N HIS A 123 -12.46 -11.92 -7.75
CA HIS A 123 -11.37 -12.19 -8.68
C HIS A 123 -10.01 -12.34 -7.97
N ILE A 124 -9.68 -11.49 -6.98
CA ILE A 124 -8.48 -11.64 -6.14
C ILE A 124 -8.45 -13.01 -5.47
N LYS A 125 -9.56 -13.46 -4.87
CA LYS A 125 -9.65 -14.80 -4.25
C LYS A 125 -9.44 -15.92 -5.27
N ALA A 126 -10.03 -15.79 -6.46
CA ALA A 126 -9.86 -16.78 -7.53
C ALA A 126 -8.41 -16.86 -8.00
N LEU A 127 -7.78 -15.71 -8.28
CA LEU A 127 -6.36 -15.65 -8.65
C LEU A 127 -5.46 -16.20 -7.56
N ARG A 128 -5.78 -15.94 -6.28
CA ARG A 128 -5.00 -16.47 -5.17
C ARG A 128 -4.96 -18.00 -5.20
N ARG A 129 -6.11 -18.66 -5.37
CA ARG A 129 -6.18 -20.13 -5.48
C ARG A 129 -5.36 -20.65 -6.66
N LEU A 130 -5.41 -19.97 -7.80
CA LEU A 130 -4.65 -20.35 -8.99
C LEU A 130 -3.14 -20.19 -8.79
N VAL A 131 -2.70 -19.11 -8.13
CA VAL A 131 -1.30 -18.87 -7.80
C VAL A 131 -0.81 -19.90 -6.77
N ASP A 132 -1.62 -20.23 -5.76
CA ASP A 132 -1.27 -21.24 -4.76
C ASP A 132 -1.10 -22.64 -5.37
N ALA A 133 -1.89 -22.96 -6.41
CA ALA A 133 -1.80 -24.22 -7.16
C ALA A 133 -0.57 -24.32 -8.08
N LEU A 134 0.16 -23.23 -8.34
CA LEU A 134 1.38 -23.28 -9.14
C LEU A 134 2.49 -24.09 -8.42
N PRO A 135 3.37 -24.80 -9.17
CA PRO A 135 4.58 -25.38 -8.61
C PRO A 135 5.48 -24.33 -7.96
N ARG A 136 6.29 -24.74 -6.96
CA ARG A 136 7.26 -23.83 -6.33
C ARG A 136 8.30 -23.38 -7.37
N SER A 137 8.31 -22.10 -7.68
CA SER A 137 9.26 -21.47 -8.62
C SER A 137 9.47 -20.00 -8.27
N ASN A 138 10.55 -19.40 -8.75
CA ASN A 138 10.78 -17.95 -8.60
C ASN A 138 9.69 -17.12 -9.30
N MET A 139 9.10 -17.64 -10.38
CA MET A 139 7.96 -17.02 -11.07
C MET A 139 6.72 -17.01 -10.16
N LYS A 140 6.38 -18.13 -9.52
CA LYS A 140 5.28 -18.20 -8.54
C LYS A 140 5.47 -17.18 -7.43
N ILE A 141 6.67 -17.11 -6.84
CA ILE A 141 6.98 -16.15 -5.78
C ILE A 141 6.74 -14.72 -6.28
N THR A 142 7.20 -14.39 -7.48
CA THR A 142 7.01 -13.07 -8.10
C THR A 142 5.53 -12.75 -8.27
N VAL A 143 4.74 -13.65 -8.88
CA VAL A 143 3.29 -13.44 -9.09
C VAL A 143 2.56 -13.32 -7.75
N SER A 144 2.88 -14.17 -6.78
CA SER A 144 2.29 -14.14 -5.43
C SER A 144 2.57 -12.83 -4.72
N THR A 145 3.82 -12.36 -4.71
CA THR A 145 4.19 -11.10 -4.07
C THR A 145 3.46 -9.93 -4.72
N ILE A 146 3.40 -9.89 -6.06
CA ILE A 146 2.71 -8.83 -6.78
C ILE A 146 1.21 -8.87 -6.46
N LEU A 147 0.59 -10.05 -6.46
CA LEU A 147 -0.82 -10.21 -6.08
C LEU A 147 -1.09 -9.67 -4.66
N HIS A 148 -0.24 -9.96 -3.68
CA HIS A 148 -0.39 -9.39 -2.34
C HIS A 148 -0.28 -7.86 -2.35
N ARG A 149 0.73 -7.30 -3.03
CA ARG A 149 0.95 -5.85 -3.12
C ARG A 149 -0.28 -5.12 -3.67
N VAL A 150 -0.86 -5.64 -4.75
CA VAL A 150 -1.96 -4.97 -5.47
C VAL A 150 -3.28 -5.15 -4.73
N SER A 151 -3.52 -6.34 -4.16
CA SER A 151 -4.68 -6.61 -3.33
C SER A 151 -4.69 -5.73 -2.09
N ALA A 152 -3.53 -5.54 -1.45
CA ALA A 152 -3.34 -4.60 -0.35
C ALA A 152 -3.69 -3.17 -0.75
N SER A 153 -3.22 -2.71 -1.91
CA SER A 153 -3.50 -1.36 -2.39
C SER A 153 -5.00 -1.13 -2.60
N ILE A 154 -5.68 -2.06 -3.28
CA ILE A 154 -7.13 -1.99 -3.52
C ILE A 154 -7.89 -2.02 -2.19
N ALA A 155 -7.49 -2.87 -1.26
CA ALA A 155 -8.10 -2.99 0.05
C ALA A 155 -7.94 -1.72 0.90
N CYS A 156 -6.76 -1.10 0.93
CA CYS A 156 -6.55 0.17 1.61
C CYS A 156 -7.45 1.28 1.04
N THR A 157 -7.50 1.41 -0.29
CA THR A 157 -8.29 2.45 -0.96
C THR A 157 -9.80 2.26 -0.76
N SER A 158 -10.25 1.01 -0.56
CA SER A 158 -11.66 0.69 -0.33
C SER A 158 -12.02 0.53 1.16
N GLU A 159 -11.18 1.01 2.07
CA GLU A 159 -11.37 0.95 3.54
C GLU A 159 -11.58 -0.48 4.07
N ARG A 160 -11.12 -1.53 3.36
CA ARG A 160 -11.23 -2.93 3.78
C ARG A 160 -9.96 -3.36 4.53
N TYR A 161 -9.77 -2.79 5.71
CA TYR A 161 -8.51 -2.86 6.44
C TYR A 161 -8.10 -4.27 6.89
N ASP A 162 -9.04 -5.18 7.18
CA ASP A 162 -8.70 -6.59 7.51
C ASP A 162 -8.06 -7.31 6.31
N ILE A 163 -8.58 -7.04 5.11
CA ILE A 163 -8.04 -7.59 3.86
C ILE A 163 -6.68 -6.94 3.59
N ALA A 164 -6.59 -5.62 3.75
CA ALA A 164 -5.34 -4.87 3.56
C ALA A 164 -4.23 -5.41 4.47
N TYR A 165 -4.50 -5.53 5.77
CA TYR A 165 -3.54 -6.01 6.76
C TYR A 165 -2.96 -7.37 6.38
N ARG A 166 -3.83 -8.35 6.08
CA ARG A 166 -3.39 -9.71 5.70
C ARG A 166 -2.49 -9.70 4.47
N HIS A 167 -2.88 -8.95 3.43
CA HIS A 167 -2.07 -8.88 2.21
C HIS A 167 -0.77 -8.09 2.41
N ILE A 168 -0.76 -7.02 3.22
CA ILE A 168 0.46 -6.26 3.54
C ILE A 168 1.42 -7.12 4.34
N SER A 169 0.95 -7.83 5.37
CA SER A 169 1.78 -8.72 6.18
C SER A 169 2.50 -9.75 5.29
N SER A 170 1.76 -10.49 4.45
CA SER A 170 2.37 -11.45 3.52
C SER A 170 3.29 -10.80 2.48
N TYR A 171 2.98 -9.58 2.02
CA TYR A 171 3.86 -8.85 1.10
C TYR A 171 5.19 -8.50 1.78
N CYS A 172 5.13 -7.96 3.00
CA CYS A 172 6.29 -7.52 3.78
C CYS A 172 7.23 -8.67 4.14
N GLU A 173 6.74 -9.89 4.34
CA GLU A 173 7.60 -11.08 4.49
C GLU A 173 8.47 -11.36 3.25
N SER A 174 7.96 -11.05 2.06
CA SER A 174 8.67 -11.25 0.80
C SER A 174 9.53 -10.07 0.37
N LEU A 175 9.30 -8.89 0.95
CA LEU A 175 9.89 -7.61 0.58
C LEU A 175 11.44 -7.60 0.57
N PRO A 176 12.16 -8.21 1.55
CA PRO A 176 13.63 -8.23 1.54
C PRO A 176 14.24 -8.81 0.27
N ARG A 177 13.57 -9.80 -0.36
CA ARG A 177 14.05 -10.42 -1.61
C ARG A 177 13.98 -9.47 -2.81
N PHE A 178 13.00 -8.57 -2.84
CA PHE A 178 12.84 -7.59 -3.91
C PHE A 178 13.77 -6.38 -3.75
N LEU A 179 14.16 -6.12 -2.50
CA LEU A 179 14.99 -4.99 -2.12
C LEU A 179 16.49 -5.36 -2.00
N SER A 180 16.87 -6.61 -2.24
CA SER A 180 18.23 -7.10 -2.01
C SER A 180 19.28 -6.37 -2.83
N SER A 181 18.92 -5.86 -4.02
CA SER A 181 19.80 -5.08 -4.90
C SER A 181 19.56 -3.57 -4.85
N ALA A 182 18.65 -3.09 -4.00
CA ALA A 182 18.40 -1.66 -3.83
C ALA A 182 19.46 -1.01 -2.94
N SER A 183 19.62 0.32 -3.03
CA SER A 183 20.43 1.07 -2.07
C SER A 183 19.79 1.07 -0.68
N GLU A 184 20.59 1.23 0.37
CA GLU A 184 20.10 1.25 1.75
C GLU A 184 19.02 2.32 1.97
N ASP A 185 19.23 3.53 1.45
CA ASP A 185 18.23 4.60 1.55
C ASP A 185 16.90 4.24 0.87
N HIS A 186 16.97 3.61 -0.31
CA HIS A 186 15.76 3.16 -1.00
C HIS A 186 15.05 2.07 -0.20
N ARG A 187 15.79 1.12 0.39
CA ARG A 187 15.22 0.10 1.26
C ARG A 187 14.51 0.71 2.45
N LYS A 188 15.16 1.64 3.15
CA LYS A 188 14.61 2.33 4.32
C LYS A 188 13.31 3.05 3.98
N ARG A 189 13.29 3.81 2.88
CA ARG A 189 12.07 4.51 2.41
C ARG A 189 10.92 3.56 2.09
N VAL A 190 11.19 2.47 1.37
CA VAL A 190 10.16 1.48 1.02
C VAL A 190 9.64 0.78 2.26
N ASN A 191 10.52 0.34 3.17
CA ASN A 191 10.11 -0.29 4.42
C ASN A 191 9.28 0.66 5.29
N GLN A 192 9.68 1.93 5.42
CA GLN A 192 8.89 2.95 6.13
C GLN A 192 7.48 3.09 5.57
N CYS A 193 7.34 3.14 4.24
CA CYS A 193 6.04 3.24 3.58
C CYS A 193 5.14 2.04 3.93
N TRP A 194 5.67 0.82 3.85
CA TRP A 194 4.91 -0.39 4.11
C TRP A 194 4.65 -0.63 5.61
N ALA A 195 5.57 -0.23 6.49
CA ALA A 195 5.37 -0.24 7.94
C ALA A 195 4.18 0.64 8.35
N LYS A 196 4.11 1.86 7.82
CA LYS A 196 2.96 2.76 8.02
C LYS A 196 1.66 2.11 7.56
N LYS A 197 1.64 1.55 6.34
CA LYS A 197 0.44 0.89 5.80
C LYS A 197 0.03 -0.33 6.61
N LEU A 198 0.98 -1.14 7.08
CA LEU A 198 0.71 -2.32 7.91
C LEU A 198 0.06 -1.90 9.23
N ALA A 199 0.65 -0.92 9.92
CA ALA A 199 0.16 -0.42 11.20
C ALA A 199 -1.22 0.25 11.08
N ILE A 200 -1.42 1.11 10.07
CA ILE A 200 -2.73 1.72 9.81
C ILE A 200 -3.78 0.64 9.53
N SER A 201 -3.45 -0.35 8.68
CA SER A 201 -4.39 -1.43 8.38
C SER A 201 -4.69 -2.27 9.61
N ALA A 202 -3.71 -2.51 10.49
CA ALA A 202 -3.96 -3.19 11.76
C ALA A 202 -4.88 -2.40 12.69
N LEU A 203 -4.63 -1.08 12.82
CA LEU A 203 -5.41 -0.21 13.70
C LEU A 203 -6.88 -0.17 13.29
N PHE A 204 -7.16 -0.09 11.98
CA PHE A 204 -8.51 0.01 11.43
C PHE A 204 -9.17 -1.32 11.08
N ALA A 205 -8.46 -2.43 11.18
CA ALA A 205 -9.06 -3.76 11.03
C ALA A 205 -9.96 -4.07 12.24
N GLU A 206 -11.15 -4.60 12.02
CA GLU A 206 -12.10 -4.94 13.09
C GLU A 206 -11.63 -6.15 13.91
N ASP A 207 -11.02 -7.12 13.24
CA ASP A 207 -10.65 -8.43 13.81
C ASP A 207 -9.28 -8.44 14.51
N ILE A 208 -8.54 -7.33 14.50
CA ILE A 208 -7.19 -7.24 15.07
C ILE A 208 -7.22 -6.49 16.40
N THR A 209 -7.23 -7.23 17.50
CA THR A 209 -7.14 -6.67 18.87
C THR A 209 -5.78 -6.93 19.54
N ASP A 210 -4.95 -7.79 18.96
CA ASP A 210 -3.56 -8.05 19.38
C ASP A 210 -2.58 -7.37 18.41
N PHE A 211 -1.79 -6.43 18.92
CA PHE A 211 -0.85 -5.65 18.13
C PHE A 211 0.61 -6.11 18.31
N GLU A 212 0.89 -7.03 19.23
CA GLU A 212 2.20 -7.60 19.45
C GLU A 212 2.77 -8.23 18.16
N PRO A 213 2.02 -9.03 17.38
CA PRO A 213 2.50 -9.55 16.09
C PRO A 213 2.88 -8.45 15.09
N VAL A 214 2.19 -7.32 15.14
CA VAL A 214 2.48 -6.16 14.28
C VAL A 214 3.79 -5.51 14.73
N LEU A 215 3.95 -5.28 16.04
CA LEU A 215 5.14 -4.64 16.60
C LEU A 215 6.43 -5.42 16.36
N VAL A 216 6.37 -6.76 16.32
CA VAL A 216 7.54 -7.61 16.06
C VAL A 216 7.75 -7.92 14.58
N HIS A 217 6.92 -7.40 13.68
CA HIS A 217 7.06 -7.66 12.25
C HIS A 217 8.39 -7.08 11.74
N PRO A 218 9.15 -7.78 10.86
CA PRO A 218 10.44 -7.31 10.36
C PRO A 218 10.45 -5.92 9.69
N VAL A 219 9.30 -5.43 9.23
CA VAL A 219 9.17 -4.12 8.59
C VAL A 219 9.01 -3.00 9.63
N MET A 220 8.63 -3.36 10.86
CA MET A 220 8.36 -2.48 12.00
C MET A 220 9.62 -2.22 12.85
N ASP A 221 10.80 -2.55 12.32
CA ASP A 221 12.09 -2.26 12.97
C ASP A 221 12.18 -0.79 13.40
N PRO A 222 12.46 -0.48 14.69
CA PRO A 222 12.55 0.89 15.21
C PRO A 222 13.61 1.77 14.52
N SER A 223 14.65 1.18 13.92
CA SER A 223 15.68 1.91 13.16
C SER A 223 15.17 2.41 11.79
N ILE A 224 14.06 1.81 11.33
CA ILE A 224 13.46 2.03 10.02
C ILE A 224 12.15 2.80 10.19
N SER A 225 11.25 2.34 11.07
CA SER A 225 9.88 2.85 11.21
C SER A 225 9.79 4.19 11.93
N THR A 226 8.81 5.01 11.55
CA THR A 226 8.55 6.28 12.23
C THR A 226 8.16 6.01 13.67
N PHE A 227 8.91 6.58 14.64
CA PHE A 227 8.71 6.41 16.08
C PHE A 227 7.25 6.58 16.52
N LEU A 228 6.52 7.43 15.80
CA LEU A 228 5.11 7.70 16.02
C LEU A 228 4.19 6.48 15.84
N ILE A 229 4.26 5.80 14.69
CA ILE A 229 3.29 4.74 14.37
C ILE A 229 3.44 3.57 15.36
N LEU A 230 4.69 3.32 15.79
CA LEU A 230 5.03 2.39 16.86
C LEU A 230 4.44 2.83 18.19
N SER A 231 4.55 4.12 18.54
CA SER A 231 3.97 4.67 19.77
C SER A 231 2.46 4.46 19.83
N VAL A 232 1.73 4.67 18.73
CA VAL A 232 0.28 4.42 18.68
C VAL A 232 -0.03 2.94 18.91
N LEU A 233 0.66 2.03 18.22
CA LEU A 233 0.46 0.60 18.44
C LEU A 233 0.79 0.18 19.88
N ILE A 234 1.84 0.74 20.49
CA ILE A 234 2.18 0.50 21.90
C ILE A 234 1.09 1.00 22.84
N ILE A 235 0.49 2.17 22.57
CA ILE A 235 -0.65 2.69 23.35
C ILE A 235 -1.79 1.68 23.36
N PHE A 236 -2.17 1.15 22.20
CA PHE A 236 -3.23 0.14 22.08
C PHE A 236 -2.85 -1.17 22.77
N THR A 237 -1.66 -1.69 22.49
CA THR A 237 -1.10 -2.92 23.11
C THR A 237 -1.13 -2.86 24.64
N LYS A 238 -0.68 -1.74 25.21
CA LYS A 238 -0.64 -1.54 26.65
C LYS A 238 -2.01 -1.18 27.23
N CYS A 239 -2.98 -0.79 26.40
CA CYS A 239 -4.21 -0.11 26.81
C CYS A 239 -3.89 1.12 27.67
N ASP A 240 -2.93 1.93 27.23
CA ASP A 240 -2.49 3.14 27.94
C ASP A 240 -3.49 4.27 27.73
N VAL A 241 -4.45 4.37 28.65
CA VAL A 241 -5.58 5.28 28.53
C VAL A 241 -5.16 6.74 28.53
N VAL A 242 -4.14 7.11 29.31
CA VAL A 242 -3.67 8.50 29.39
C VAL A 242 -3.05 8.92 28.06
N ASN A 243 -2.16 8.08 27.50
CA ASN A 243 -1.52 8.39 26.23
C ASN A 243 -2.49 8.26 25.04
N PHE A 244 -3.52 7.41 25.14
CA PHE A 244 -4.61 7.37 24.16
C PHE A 244 -5.40 8.68 24.11
N TYR A 245 -5.76 9.25 25.27
CA TYR A 245 -6.45 10.55 25.31
C TYR A 245 -5.58 11.71 24.79
N LYS A 246 -4.28 11.70 25.11
CA LYS A 246 -3.32 12.66 24.52
C LYS A 246 -3.28 12.55 22.99
N PHE A 247 -3.23 11.32 22.47
CA PHE A 247 -3.31 11.05 21.03
C PHE A 247 -4.62 11.59 20.43
N LYS A 248 -5.77 11.29 21.04
CA LYS A 248 -7.10 11.76 20.61
C LYS A 248 -7.18 13.29 20.55
N LYS A 249 -6.71 13.99 21.59
CA LYS A 249 -6.69 15.46 21.67
C LYS A 249 -5.79 16.08 20.59
N ARG A 250 -4.62 15.48 20.33
CA ARG A 250 -3.70 15.94 19.29
C ARG A 250 -4.25 15.69 17.87
N CYS A 251 -4.89 14.55 17.62
CA CYS A 251 -5.60 14.32 16.36
C CYS A 251 -6.68 15.38 16.12
N ALA A 252 -7.44 15.73 17.16
CA ALA A 252 -8.44 16.81 17.08
C ALA A 252 -7.79 18.19 16.83
N SER A 253 -6.60 18.47 17.36
CA SER A 253 -5.91 19.75 17.18
C SER A 253 -5.17 19.90 15.84
N ILE A 254 -4.67 18.80 15.28
CA ILE A 254 -3.96 18.79 13.98
C ILE A 254 -4.96 18.81 12.81
N LEU A 255 -6.19 18.30 13.02
CA LEU A 255 -7.21 18.18 11.99
C LEU A 255 -7.49 19.51 11.23
N PRO A 256 -7.67 20.67 11.88
CA PRO A 256 -7.88 21.94 11.18
C PRO A 256 -6.66 22.38 10.34
N LEU A 257 -5.44 22.17 10.87
CA LEU A 257 -4.18 22.56 10.23
C LEU A 257 -3.90 21.75 8.96
N VAL A 258 -4.22 20.45 8.98
CA VAL A 258 -4.04 19.56 7.84
C VAL A 258 -5.02 19.91 6.71
N LEU A 259 -6.27 20.28 7.05
CA LEU A 259 -7.33 20.67 6.11
C LEU A 259 -7.08 21.99 5.37
N GLU A 260 -6.33 22.92 5.95
CA GLU A 260 -5.93 24.18 5.29
C GLU A 260 -4.82 23.96 4.26
N THR A 261 -3.93 22.98 4.49
CA THR A 261 -2.90 22.58 3.53
C THR A 261 -3.49 21.62 2.51
N SER A 262 -3.96 22.13 1.38
CA SER A 262 -4.47 21.44 0.17
C SER A 262 -3.61 20.31 -0.46
N SER A 263 -2.66 19.75 0.29
CA SER A 263 -1.78 18.62 -0.03
C SER A 263 -2.24 17.28 0.53
N ILE A 264 -3.37 17.21 1.24
CA ILE A 264 -3.87 15.93 1.73
C ILE A 264 -4.28 15.03 0.55
N SER A 265 -3.86 13.78 0.59
CA SER A 265 -4.50 12.71 -0.19
C SER A 265 -6.03 12.76 0.05
N PRO A 266 -6.87 12.63 -1.00
CA PRO A 266 -8.34 12.73 -0.88
C PRO A 266 -8.99 11.72 0.09
N HIS A 267 -8.20 10.81 0.67
CA HIS A 267 -8.62 9.80 1.64
C HIS A 267 -8.78 10.32 3.08
N PHE A 268 -8.34 11.52 3.42
CA PHE A 268 -8.38 12.04 4.80
C PHE A 268 -9.29 13.26 4.93
N THR A 269 -10.59 13.07 4.67
CA THR A 269 -11.62 14.10 4.87
C THR A 269 -11.94 14.28 6.36
N PRO A 270 -12.53 15.43 6.79
CA PRO A 270 -12.96 15.62 8.18
C PRO A 270 -13.91 14.50 8.66
N ASP A 271 -14.80 14.03 7.78
CA ASP A 271 -15.73 12.93 8.06
C ASP A 271 -15.00 11.59 8.21
N PHE A 272 -13.97 11.34 7.40
CA PHE A 272 -13.08 10.18 7.56
C PHE A 272 -12.42 10.22 8.94
N PHE A 273 -11.84 11.34 9.35
CA PHE A 273 -11.22 11.47 10.68
C PHE A 273 -12.22 11.29 11.82
N LYS A 274 -13.41 11.91 11.73
CA LYS A 274 -14.44 11.78 12.78
C LYS A 274 -14.93 10.34 12.92
N ARG A 275 -15.24 9.69 11.79
CA ARG A 275 -15.66 8.29 11.74
C ARG A 275 -14.57 7.36 12.28
N ASN A 276 -13.34 7.58 11.87
CA ASN A 276 -12.18 6.77 12.25
C ASN A 276 -11.78 6.95 13.70
N MET A 277 -11.84 8.17 14.26
CA MET A 277 -11.58 8.38 15.68
C MET A 277 -12.65 7.74 16.56
N HIS A 278 -13.93 7.77 16.15
CA HIS A 278 -14.98 7.05 16.87
C HIS A 278 -14.74 5.54 16.84
N PHE A 279 -14.34 5.00 15.68
CA PHE A 279 -13.95 3.59 15.57
C PHE A 279 -12.78 3.22 16.48
N LEU A 280 -11.70 4.00 16.45
CA LEU A 280 -10.52 3.77 17.28
C LEU A 280 -10.82 3.87 18.78
N ASP A 281 -11.70 4.79 19.18
CA ASP A 281 -12.17 4.94 20.57
C ASP A 281 -12.97 3.72 21.03
N ALA A 282 -13.91 3.24 20.22
CA ALA A 282 -14.68 2.04 20.49
C ALA A 282 -13.77 0.80 20.59
N LYS A 283 -12.84 0.64 19.63
CA LYS A 283 -11.86 -0.45 19.60
C LYS A 283 -10.96 -0.43 20.83
N PHE A 284 -10.40 0.73 21.17
CA PHE A 284 -9.56 0.89 22.35
C PHE A 284 -10.32 0.55 23.64
N CYS A 285 -11.58 1.01 23.77
CA CYS A 285 -12.43 0.67 24.92
C CYS A 285 -12.70 -0.84 25.00
N SER A 286 -12.97 -1.50 23.87
CA SER A 286 -13.17 -2.95 23.81
C SER A 286 -11.94 -3.70 24.33
N MET A 287 -10.75 -3.35 23.81
CA MET A 287 -9.49 -3.96 24.22
C MET A 287 -9.17 -3.72 25.71
N ALA A 288 -9.39 -2.49 26.19
CA ALA A 288 -9.21 -2.17 27.60
C ALA A 288 -10.17 -2.98 28.49
N GLY A 289 -11.41 -3.15 28.04
CA GLY A 289 -12.42 -3.99 28.70
C GLY A 289 -11.98 -5.45 28.81
N GLU A 290 -11.54 -6.05 27.71
CA GLU A 290 -11.01 -7.42 27.69
C GLU A 290 -9.84 -7.60 28.67
N LYS A 291 -8.91 -6.64 28.67
CA LYS A 291 -7.73 -6.67 29.56
C LYS A 291 -8.11 -6.53 31.04
N ILE A 292 -9.07 -5.67 31.36
CA ILE A 292 -9.59 -5.51 32.73
C ILE A 292 -10.34 -6.77 33.17
N ALA A 293 -11.18 -7.35 32.30
CA ALA A 293 -11.91 -8.58 32.58
C ALA A 293 -10.94 -9.73 32.92
N ALA A 294 -9.87 -9.87 32.12
CA ALA A 294 -8.83 -10.88 32.31
C ALA A 294 -8.05 -10.68 33.63
N ASN A 295 -7.66 -9.44 33.94
CA ASN A 295 -6.84 -9.14 35.12
C ASN A 295 -7.64 -9.12 36.44
N CYS A 296 -8.89 -8.69 36.40
CA CYS A 296 -9.70 -8.46 37.61
C CYS A 296 -10.79 -9.51 37.85
N LYS A 297 -10.93 -10.53 36.97
CA LYS A 297 -11.98 -11.56 37.03
C LYS A 297 -13.39 -10.98 37.25
N MET A 298 -13.67 -9.83 36.62
CA MET A 298 -14.93 -9.10 36.76
C MET A 298 -16.01 -9.65 35.83
N LEU A 299 -17.28 -9.49 36.23
CA LEU A 299 -18.42 -9.79 35.34
C LEU A 299 -18.48 -8.76 34.20
N PRO A 300 -18.89 -9.15 32.98
CA PRO A 300 -18.91 -8.25 31.81
C PRO A 300 -19.62 -6.91 32.05
N ALA A 301 -20.76 -6.93 32.74
CA ALA A 301 -21.53 -5.71 33.05
C ALA A 301 -20.79 -4.72 33.97
N GLN A 302 -19.85 -5.20 34.79
CA GLN A 302 -19.04 -4.35 35.67
C GLN A 302 -17.81 -3.77 34.93
N VAL A 303 -17.32 -4.49 33.92
CA VAL A 303 -16.17 -4.09 33.10
C VAL A 303 -16.49 -2.80 32.32
N ASP A 304 -17.64 -2.73 31.65
CA ASP A 304 -18.02 -1.56 30.86
C ASP A 304 -18.14 -0.29 31.71
N ILE A 305 -18.71 -0.40 32.90
CA ILE A 305 -18.82 0.73 33.85
C ILE A 305 -17.42 1.17 34.29
N HIS A 306 -16.52 0.21 34.55
CA HIS A 306 -15.16 0.49 34.98
C HIS A 306 -14.34 1.17 33.88
N VAL A 307 -14.42 0.66 32.64
CA VAL A 307 -13.78 1.26 31.46
C VAL A 307 -14.26 2.69 31.27
N LYS A 308 -15.59 2.92 31.24
CA LYS A 308 -16.14 4.28 31.08
C LYS A 308 -15.67 5.25 32.16
N LYS A 309 -15.65 4.82 33.43
CA LYS A 309 -15.16 5.64 34.54
C LYS A 309 -13.67 5.94 34.39
N PHE A 310 -12.87 4.94 34.01
CA PHE A 310 -11.44 5.08 33.84
C PHE A 310 -11.08 6.01 32.68
N MET A 311 -11.76 5.85 31.54
CA MET A 311 -11.65 6.74 30.39
C MET A 311 -11.96 8.20 30.78
N LYS A 312 -13.11 8.44 31.44
CA LYS A 312 -13.52 9.79 31.88
C LYS A 312 -12.53 10.44 32.86
N ASN A 313 -11.97 9.66 33.78
CA ASN A 313 -10.96 10.16 34.71
C ASN A 313 -9.68 10.57 34.00
N ALA A 314 -9.23 9.77 33.03
CA ALA A 314 -8.04 10.08 32.23
C ALA A 314 -8.24 11.31 31.35
N GLU A 315 -9.42 11.49 30.77
CA GLU A 315 -9.80 12.70 30.02
C GLU A 315 -9.66 13.96 30.89
N THR A 316 -10.29 13.92 32.08
CA THR A 316 -10.26 15.02 33.05
C THR A 316 -8.81 15.34 33.46
N TYR A 317 -7.99 14.32 33.67
CA TYR A 317 -6.58 14.48 34.02
C TYR A 317 -5.76 15.11 32.88
N VAL A 318 -5.96 14.67 31.64
CA VAL A 318 -5.28 15.23 30.46
C VAL A 318 -5.71 16.66 30.17
N ASP A 319 -6.97 17.02 30.44
CA ASP A 319 -7.44 18.40 30.30
C ASP A 319 -6.89 19.36 31.36
N GLN A 320 -6.52 18.84 32.53
CA GLN A 320 -5.89 19.59 33.60
C GLN A 320 -4.37 19.78 33.41
N MET A 321 -3.72 19.04 32.50
CA MET A 321 -2.32 19.24 32.16
C MET A 321 -2.14 20.51 31.30
N GLN A 322 -1.52 21.56 31.86
CA GLN A 322 -1.08 22.73 31.09
C GLN A 322 0.26 22.41 30.38
N GLY A 323 0.24 22.46 29.04
CA GLY A 323 1.42 22.31 28.19
C GLY A 323 1.17 21.38 27.01
N ASP A 324 1.42 21.88 25.79
CA ASP A 324 1.45 21.03 24.60
C ASP A 324 2.63 20.05 24.74
N ILE A 325 2.30 18.76 24.85
CA ILE A 325 3.31 17.71 24.90
C ILE A 325 3.93 17.60 23.51
N ILE A 326 5.21 17.98 23.42
CA ILE A 326 6.01 17.88 22.21
C ILE A 326 6.28 16.39 21.93
N ILE A 327 5.44 15.82 21.09
CA ILE A 327 5.84 14.72 20.22
C ILE A 327 6.34 15.43 18.94
N ASP A 328 7.53 15.11 18.46
CA ASP A 328 8.09 15.74 17.25
C ASP A 328 7.31 15.29 15.99
N TRP A 329 6.34 16.12 15.60
CA TRP A 329 5.49 15.91 14.42
C TRP A 329 5.94 16.71 13.18
N GLU A 330 6.93 17.61 13.28
CA GLU A 330 7.43 18.35 12.11
C GLU A 330 8.14 17.42 11.11
N GLY A 331 8.79 16.35 11.60
CA GLY A 331 9.28 15.26 10.75
C GLY A 331 8.18 14.42 10.06
N ILE A 332 6.91 14.58 10.46
CA ILE A 332 5.79 13.71 10.07
C ILE A 332 5.00 14.30 8.90
N LEU A 333 4.76 15.61 8.90
CA LEU A 333 4.11 16.32 7.80
C LEU A 333 5.10 16.78 6.72
N SER A 334 6.37 17.02 7.06
CA SER A 334 7.39 17.47 6.11
C SER A 334 7.75 16.42 5.06
N LEU A 335 7.60 15.12 5.33
CA LEU A 335 7.92 14.06 4.37
C LEU A 335 6.80 13.85 3.33
N GLU A 336 5.53 13.92 3.74
CA GLU A 336 4.40 13.80 2.80
C GLU A 336 4.22 15.08 1.98
N SER A 337 4.45 16.25 2.58
CA SER A 337 4.51 17.52 1.86
C SER A 337 5.75 17.62 0.96
N ALA A 338 6.92 17.10 1.34
CA ALA A 338 8.08 17.07 0.46
C ALA A 338 7.87 16.13 -0.75
N ILE A 339 7.28 14.96 -0.55
CA ILE A 339 6.98 14.00 -1.64
C ILE A 339 5.88 14.56 -2.57
N ALA A 340 4.83 15.17 -2.02
CA ALA A 340 3.77 15.80 -2.80
C ALA A 340 4.26 17.06 -3.52
N ARG A 341 5.11 17.87 -2.89
CA ARG A 341 5.69 19.09 -3.47
C ARG A 341 6.71 18.77 -4.55
N GLU A 342 7.58 17.78 -4.37
CA GLU A 342 8.54 17.33 -5.39
C GLU A 342 7.83 16.68 -6.60
N ALA A 343 6.73 15.95 -6.37
CA ALA A 343 5.89 15.42 -7.45
C ALA A 343 5.12 16.53 -8.21
N LYS A 344 4.68 17.58 -7.49
CA LYS A 344 3.96 18.72 -8.05
C LYS A 344 4.90 19.69 -8.79
N GLU A 345 6.11 19.93 -8.28
CA GLU A 345 7.17 20.72 -8.94
C GLU A 345 7.61 20.06 -10.26
N LYS A 346 7.81 18.72 -10.27
CA LYS A 346 8.09 17.96 -11.51
C LYS A 346 6.94 17.93 -12.52
N LEU A 347 5.70 18.18 -12.08
CA LEU A 347 4.53 18.32 -12.95
C LEU A 347 4.39 19.76 -13.49
N VAL A 348 4.71 20.77 -12.67
CA VAL A 348 4.66 22.20 -13.07
C VAL A 348 5.82 22.55 -14.01
N GLU A 349 7.02 22.02 -13.81
CA GLU A 349 8.16 22.16 -14.75
C GLU A 349 7.88 21.53 -16.13
N ARG A 350 6.99 20.52 -16.19
CA ARG A 350 6.52 19.91 -17.46
C ARG A 350 5.51 20.76 -18.22
N ASP A 351 4.68 21.53 -17.51
CA ASP A 351 3.63 22.35 -18.11
C ASP A 351 4.12 23.74 -18.53
N THR A 352 5.21 24.26 -17.95
CA THR A 352 5.75 25.60 -18.27
C THR A 352 6.80 25.63 -19.37
N GLY A 353 7.30 24.49 -19.84
CA GLY A 353 8.17 24.42 -21.03
C GLY A 353 9.35 25.39 -20.99
N LEU A 354 10.00 25.57 -19.85
CA LEU A 354 11.26 26.29 -19.74
C LEU A 354 12.40 25.29 -19.59
N HIS A 355 12.78 24.70 -20.71
CA HIS A 355 14.18 24.46 -21.08
C HIS A 355 14.33 24.49 -22.59
#